data_AF-A0A1I6FYK5-F1
#
_entry.id   AF-A0A1I6FYK5-F1
#
_cell.length_a   1.000
_cell.length_b   1.000
_cell.length_c   1.000
_cell.angle_alpha   90.00
_cell.angle_beta   90.00
_cell.angle_gamma   90.00
#
_symmetry.space_group_name_H-M   'P 1'
#
loop_
_entity.id
_entity.type
_entity.pdbx_description
1 polymer ?
#
loop_
_entity_poly.entity_id
_entity_poly.type
_entity_poly.pdbx_seq_one_letter_code
_entity_poly.pdbx_strand_id
1 'polypeptide(L)'
;MTRHVAQPTRPGGVLALLAAVGVVAAATAGGAGPGSLADAASLELALAAELGGVALLVAAAAVRRRGHAVVAGLLLLAGVGGVVGGVLVVATGPGTLPTRLVAGTGVAGVGVLGAGVAPVRSDRARGLVTAGAAVLTVAVVLGGVLTDVGALPLLGAMVAAVVAWDAGERAVSLGEQVGVRGRTWPVEVTRTAATALYGGAIVGATLAVRELNVTDVPLVGLLLLLCGTVAVLVALSNR
;
A
#
# COMPACT_ATOMS: atom_id res chain seq x y z
N MET A 1 -29.77 16.63 -10.96
CA MET A 1 -28.60 15.74 -11.15
C MET A 1 -28.11 15.26 -9.78
N THR A 2 -28.47 14.05 -9.38
CA THR A 2 -27.97 13.43 -8.14
C THR A 2 -26.55 12.93 -8.39
N ARG A 3 -25.53 13.55 -7.78
CA ARG A 3 -24.16 13.02 -7.79
C ARG A 3 -24.18 11.62 -7.17
N HIS A 4 -23.96 10.59 -7.97
CA HIS A 4 -23.71 9.25 -7.45
C HIS A 4 -22.43 9.31 -6.65
N VAL A 5 -22.56 9.15 -5.34
CA VAL A 5 -21.41 9.20 -4.45
C VAL A 5 -20.73 7.84 -4.46
N ALA A 6 -19.61 7.78 -5.17
CA ALA A 6 -18.70 6.65 -5.27
C ALA A 6 -18.30 6.10 -3.90
N GLN A 7 -18.22 4.78 -3.78
CA GLN A 7 -17.75 4.11 -2.57
C GLN A 7 -16.86 2.92 -2.91
N PRO A 8 -15.65 2.82 -2.34
CA PRO A 8 -14.75 1.70 -2.58
C PRO A 8 -15.44 0.34 -2.34
N THR A 9 -15.13 -0.64 -3.18
CA THR A 9 -15.58 -2.02 -2.95
C THR A 9 -14.81 -2.61 -1.76
N ARG A 10 -15.55 -3.29 -0.87
CA ARG A 10 -14.97 -3.99 0.29
C ARG A 10 -13.86 -4.96 -0.09
N PRO A 11 -14.07 -5.87 -1.07
CA PRO A 11 -13.02 -6.81 -1.48
C PRO A 11 -11.70 -6.16 -1.91
N GLY A 12 -11.75 -5.21 -2.85
CA GLY A 12 -10.55 -4.51 -3.32
C GLY A 12 -9.86 -3.72 -2.21
N GLY A 13 -10.62 -3.09 -1.30
CA GLY A 13 -10.06 -2.42 -0.14
C GLY A 13 -9.30 -3.36 0.81
N VAL A 14 -9.83 -4.57 1.04
CA VAL A 14 -9.15 -5.60 1.86
C VAL A 14 -7.88 -6.08 1.17
N LEU A 15 -7.92 -6.36 -0.14
CA LEU A 15 -6.74 -6.76 -0.90
C LEU A 15 -5.65 -5.69 -0.87
N ALA A 16 -6.05 -4.42 -1.00
CA ALA A 16 -5.14 -3.28 -0.94
C ALA A 16 -4.45 -3.17 0.43
N LEU A 17 -5.21 -3.31 1.51
CA LEU A 17 -4.68 -3.29 2.88
C LEU A 17 -3.76 -4.47 3.17
N LEU A 18 -4.13 -5.68 2.75
CA LEU A 18 -3.28 -6.87 2.92
C LEU A 18 -1.96 -6.72 2.18
N ALA A 19 -1.99 -6.20 0.95
CA ALA A 19 -0.78 -5.92 0.19
C ALA A 19 0.06 -4.83 0.87
N ALA A 20 -0.55 -3.75 1.37
CA ALA A 20 0.14 -2.69 2.10
C ALA A 20 0.82 -3.19 3.39
N VAL A 21 0.15 -4.05 4.17
CA VAL A 21 0.77 -4.72 5.34
C VAL A 21 1.94 -5.60 4.91
N GLY A 22 1.80 -6.31 3.78
CA GLY A 22 2.89 -7.07 3.17
C GLY A 22 4.11 -6.22 2.81
N VAL A 23 3.92 -4.98 2.34
CA VAL A 23 5.01 -4.02 2.11
C VAL A 23 5.78 -3.78 3.38
N VAL A 24 5.08 -3.44 4.48
CA VAL A 24 5.72 -3.11 5.76
C VAL A 24 6.50 -4.31 6.28
N ALA A 25 5.89 -5.50 6.30
CA ALA A 25 6.53 -6.73 6.75
C ALA A 25 7.79 -7.06 5.94
N ALA A 26 7.73 -6.93 4.61
CA ALA A 26 8.87 -7.22 3.74
C ALA A 26 9.98 -6.16 3.87
N ALA A 27 9.63 -4.87 3.96
CA ALA A 27 10.59 -3.77 4.10
C ALA A 27 11.31 -3.76 5.45
N THR A 28 10.74 -4.36 6.50
CA THR A 28 11.37 -4.45 7.83
C THR A 28 12.02 -5.80 8.12
N ALA A 29 11.97 -6.77 7.20
CA ALA A 29 12.43 -8.14 7.43
C ALA A 29 13.95 -8.29 7.70
N GLY A 30 14.76 -7.31 7.33
CA GLY A 30 16.23 -7.35 7.49
C GLY A 30 16.73 -7.13 8.92
N GLY A 31 15.87 -6.77 9.87
CA GLY A 31 16.25 -6.35 11.23
C GLY A 31 16.51 -7.47 12.25
N ALA A 32 16.85 -8.70 11.84
CA ALA A 32 16.99 -9.87 12.72
C ALA A 32 18.24 -9.85 13.64
N GLY A 33 18.51 -8.74 14.30
CA GLY A 33 19.48 -8.63 15.39
C GLY A 33 18.87 -9.06 16.74
N PRO A 34 19.68 -9.11 17.82
CA PRO A 34 19.26 -9.57 19.15
C PRO A 34 18.14 -8.75 19.85
N GLY A 35 17.62 -7.68 19.22
CA GLY A 35 16.42 -6.93 19.66
C GLY A 35 15.11 -7.29 18.93
N SER A 36 15.16 -8.27 18.02
CA SER A 36 14.10 -8.54 17.03
C SER A 36 12.72 -8.85 17.59
N LEU A 37 12.62 -9.46 18.78
CA LEU A 37 11.33 -9.82 19.38
C LEU A 37 10.57 -8.59 19.90
N ALA A 38 11.27 -7.62 20.49
CA ALA A 38 10.64 -6.39 20.98
C ALA A 38 10.24 -5.46 19.82
N ASP A 39 11.06 -5.43 18.77
CA ASP A 39 10.76 -4.70 17.55
C ASP A 39 9.58 -5.32 16.79
N ALA A 40 9.51 -6.66 16.72
CA ALA A 40 8.38 -7.39 16.11
C ALA A 40 7.07 -7.15 16.87
N ALA A 41 7.07 -7.26 18.20
CA ALA A 41 5.88 -7.01 19.00
C ALA A 41 5.37 -5.56 18.85
N SER A 42 6.28 -4.59 18.76
CA SER A 42 5.94 -3.18 18.54
C SER A 42 5.33 -2.95 17.15
N LEU A 43 5.87 -3.62 16.13
CA LEU A 43 5.35 -3.57 14.77
C LEU A 43 3.97 -4.23 14.66
N GLU A 44 3.78 -5.39 15.28
CA GLU A 44 2.49 -6.09 15.35
C GLU A 44 1.44 -5.22 16.04
N LEU A 45 1.78 -4.61 17.17
CA LEU A 45 0.90 -3.69 17.89
C LEU A 45 0.56 -2.47 17.03
N ALA A 46 1.54 -1.89 16.33
CA ALA A 46 1.34 -0.75 15.45
C ALA A 46 0.39 -1.08 14.28
N LEU A 47 0.61 -2.21 13.60
CA LEU A 47 -0.23 -2.68 12.51
C LEU A 47 -1.64 -3.04 12.99
N ALA A 48 -1.76 -3.66 14.17
CA ALA A 48 -3.05 -3.95 14.78
C ALA A 48 -3.83 -2.66 15.12
N ALA A 49 -3.15 -1.66 15.69
CA ALA A 49 -3.74 -0.35 15.97
C ALA A 49 -4.19 0.36 14.68
N GLU A 50 -3.39 0.28 13.62
CA GLU A 50 -3.69 0.83 12.31
C GLU A 50 -4.89 0.16 11.63
N LEU A 51 -4.88 -1.17 11.54
CA LEU A 51 -6.00 -1.93 10.95
C LEU A 51 -7.28 -1.75 11.76
N GLY A 52 -7.17 -1.71 13.10
CA GLY A 52 -8.27 -1.36 13.99
C GLY A 52 -8.78 0.06 13.74
N GLY A 53 -7.87 1.03 13.59
CA GLY A 53 -8.17 2.41 13.25
C GLY A 53 -8.92 2.53 11.91
N VAL A 54 -8.42 1.88 10.87
CA VAL A 54 -9.06 1.82 9.54
C VAL A 54 -10.44 1.16 9.63
N ALA A 55 -10.59 0.06 10.38
CA ALA A 55 -11.87 -0.59 10.59
C ALA A 55 -12.88 0.34 11.28
N LEU A 56 -12.43 1.13 12.26
CA LEU A 56 -13.25 2.14 12.93
C LEU A 56 -13.63 3.29 11.98
N LEU A 57 -12.73 3.74 11.09
CA LEU A 57 -13.06 4.71 10.04
C LEU A 57 -14.14 4.18 9.09
N VAL A 58 -14.05 2.89 8.72
CA VAL A 58 -15.07 2.20 7.91
C VAL A 58 -16.41 2.13 8.65
N ALA A 59 -16.38 1.77 9.94
CA ALA A 59 -17.57 1.72 10.79
C ALA A 59 -18.20 3.10 10.96
N ALA A 60 -17.40 4.16 11.19
CA ALA A 60 -17.85 5.54 11.30
C ALA A 60 -18.63 5.96 10.05
N ALA A 61 -18.10 5.66 8.86
CA ALA A 61 -18.76 5.96 7.60
C ALA A 61 -20.06 5.16 7.39
N ALA A 62 -20.14 3.91 7.90
CA ALA A 62 -21.35 3.11 7.85
C ALA A 62 -22.43 3.62 8.83
N VAL A 63 -22.05 3.97 10.06
CA VAL A 63 -22.95 4.48 11.10
C VAL A 63 -23.49 5.86 10.74
N ARG A 64 -22.67 6.74 10.16
CA ARG A 64 -23.10 8.06 9.70
C ARG A 64 -24.24 7.97 8.67
N ARG A 65 -24.24 6.94 7.84
CA ARG A 65 -25.30 6.69 6.84
C ARG A 65 -26.63 6.25 7.44
N ARG A 66 -26.61 5.70 8.66
CA ARG A 66 -27.82 5.35 9.41
C ARG A 66 -28.40 6.55 10.18
N GLY A 67 -27.80 7.74 10.06
CA GLY A 67 -28.27 8.97 10.71
C GLY A 67 -27.67 9.24 12.09
N HIS A 68 -26.81 8.34 12.61
CA HIS A 68 -26.21 8.49 13.94
C HIS A 68 -24.91 9.32 13.89
N ALA A 69 -25.05 10.65 13.77
CA ALA A 69 -23.91 11.55 13.59
C ALA A 69 -22.91 11.54 14.77
N VAL A 70 -23.41 11.51 16.02
CA VAL A 70 -22.56 11.53 17.22
C VAL A 70 -21.71 10.26 17.32
N VAL A 71 -22.35 9.08 17.19
CA VAL A 71 -21.64 7.78 17.22
C VAL A 71 -20.62 7.69 16.09
N ALA A 72 -20.98 8.16 14.89
CA ALA A 72 -20.03 8.22 13.78
C ALA A 72 -18.84 9.16 14.07
N GLY A 73 -19.06 10.29 14.75
CA GLY A 73 -18.00 11.19 15.17
C GLY A 73 -17.04 10.53 16.16
N LEU A 74 -17.56 9.81 17.15
CA LEU A 74 -16.75 9.06 18.12
C LEU A 74 -15.92 7.97 17.44
N LEU A 75 -16.54 7.19 16.54
CA LEU A 75 -15.84 6.16 15.76
C LEU A 75 -14.77 6.76 14.85
N LEU A 76 -15.03 7.93 14.26
CA LEU A 76 -14.05 8.62 13.43
C LEU A 76 -12.85 9.08 14.27
N LEU A 77 -13.09 9.70 15.43
CA LEU A 77 -12.03 10.11 16.35
C LEU A 77 -11.21 8.91 16.83
N ALA A 78 -11.86 7.83 17.24
CA ALA A 78 -11.18 6.60 17.64
C ALA A 78 -10.40 5.97 16.47
N GLY A 79 -10.95 6.00 15.26
CA GLY A 79 -10.29 5.50 14.05
C GLY A 79 -9.03 6.28 13.68
N VAL A 80 -9.12 7.62 13.66
CA VAL A 80 -7.96 8.51 13.48
C VAL A 80 -6.94 8.29 14.60
N GLY A 81 -7.40 8.17 15.84
CA GLY A 81 -6.55 7.88 17.00
C GLY A 81 -5.81 6.56 16.87
N GLY A 82 -6.43 5.51 16.33
CA GLY A 82 -5.79 4.22 16.05
C GLY A 82 -4.70 4.32 14.98
N VAL A 83 -4.98 5.02 13.87
CA VAL A 83 -4.00 5.26 12.79
C VAL A 83 -2.80 6.06 13.29
N VAL A 84 -3.04 7.19 13.94
CA VAL A 84 -1.98 8.03 14.52
C VAL A 84 -1.23 7.28 15.63
N GLY A 85 -1.96 6.52 16.45
CA GLY A 85 -1.40 5.68 17.51
C GLY A 85 -0.46 4.62 16.97
N GLY A 86 -0.80 3.96 15.85
CA GLY A 86 0.07 2.98 15.21
C GLY A 86 1.42 3.58 14.79
N VAL A 87 1.40 4.75 14.15
CA VAL A 87 2.63 5.48 13.78
C VAL A 87 3.43 5.89 15.03
N LEU A 88 2.74 6.35 16.08
CA LEU A 88 3.38 6.76 17.34
C LEU A 88 4.06 5.57 18.04
N VAL A 89 3.41 4.41 18.08
CA VAL A 89 3.98 3.17 18.64
C VAL A 89 5.31 2.85 17.96
N VAL A 90 5.40 2.94 16.64
CA VAL A 90 6.66 2.73 15.92
C VAL A 90 7.69 3.81 16.24
N ALA A 91 7.28 5.08 16.27
CA ALA A 91 8.17 6.21 16.52
C ALA A 91 8.81 6.16 17.92
N THR A 92 8.03 5.74 18.93
CA THR A 92 8.48 5.64 20.32
C THR A 92 8.99 4.25 20.72
N GLY A 93 8.81 3.27 19.85
CA GLY A 93 9.18 1.88 20.10
C GLY A 93 10.69 1.67 20.22
N PRO A 94 11.13 0.47 20.60
CA PRO A 94 12.53 0.07 20.52
C PRO A 94 13.03 0.06 19.06
N GLY A 95 14.34 -0.10 18.88
CA GLY A 95 14.97 -0.16 17.56
C GLY A 95 15.74 1.11 17.17
N THR A 96 16.48 1.02 16.08
CA THR A 96 17.35 2.10 15.58
C THR A 96 16.54 3.16 14.83
N LEU A 97 17.07 4.39 14.73
CA LEU A 97 16.42 5.47 13.97
C LEU A 97 16.10 5.05 12.51
N PRO A 98 17.02 4.42 11.74
CA PRO A 98 16.72 3.84 10.43
C PRO A 98 15.49 2.92 10.41
N THR A 99 15.44 1.94 11.32
CA THR A 99 14.34 0.97 11.40
C THR A 99 13.01 1.67 11.68
N ARG A 100 13.00 2.65 12.60
CA ARG A 100 11.79 3.42 12.93
C ARG A 100 11.33 4.31 11.79
N LEU A 101 12.24 4.89 11.01
CA LEU A 101 11.89 5.69 9.83
C LEU A 101 11.24 4.81 8.76
N VAL A 102 11.82 3.64 8.47
CA VAL A 102 11.27 2.69 7.49
C VAL A 102 9.91 2.17 7.93
N ALA A 103 9.81 1.65 9.15
CA ALA A 103 8.57 1.11 9.70
C ALA A 103 7.50 2.19 9.86
N GLY A 104 7.87 3.38 10.38
CA GLY A 104 6.94 4.48 10.60
C GLY A 104 6.38 5.04 9.29
N THR A 105 7.22 5.16 8.26
CA THR A 105 6.79 5.55 6.91
C THR A 105 5.88 4.47 6.31
N GLY A 106 6.23 3.20 6.45
CA GLY A 106 5.42 2.08 5.97
C GLY A 106 4.04 2.05 6.62
N VAL A 107 3.99 2.14 7.95
CA VAL A 107 2.75 2.19 8.74
C VAL A 107 1.92 3.42 8.34
N ALA A 108 2.50 4.61 8.26
CA ALA A 108 1.78 5.79 7.79
C ALA A 108 1.20 5.62 6.37
N GLY A 109 1.91 4.91 5.48
CA GLY A 109 1.43 4.54 4.16
C GLY A 109 0.19 3.65 4.20
N VAL A 110 0.16 2.65 5.10
CA VAL A 110 -1.02 1.80 5.34
C VAL A 110 -2.21 2.64 5.80
N GLY A 111 -2.00 3.60 6.69
CA GLY A 111 -3.08 4.43 7.23
C GLY A 111 -3.66 5.39 6.20
N VAL A 112 -2.81 6.03 5.40
CA VAL A 112 -3.24 6.91 4.30
C VAL A 112 -3.98 6.13 3.23
N LEU A 113 -3.46 4.95 2.84
CA LEU A 113 -4.13 4.06 1.88
C LEU A 113 -5.46 3.55 2.45
N GLY A 114 -5.48 3.15 3.72
CA GLY A 114 -6.65 2.72 4.48
C GLY A 114 -7.73 3.78 4.55
N ALA A 115 -7.37 5.04 4.75
CA ALA A 115 -8.28 6.17 4.69
C ALA A 115 -8.85 6.41 3.28
N GLY A 116 -8.07 6.12 2.24
CA GLY A 116 -8.50 6.18 0.84
C GLY A 116 -9.49 5.08 0.44
N VAL A 117 -9.30 3.86 0.94
CA VAL A 117 -10.22 2.74 0.72
C VAL A 117 -11.37 2.69 1.73
N ALA A 118 -11.28 3.44 2.83
CA ALA A 118 -12.40 3.63 3.73
C ALA A 118 -13.54 4.32 2.95
N PRO A 119 -14.81 3.96 3.18
CA PRO A 119 -15.92 4.42 2.39
C PRO A 119 -16.39 5.82 2.82
N VAL A 120 -15.41 6.73 2.93
CA VAL A 120 -15.57 8.15 3.15
C VAL A 120 -15.88 8.77 1.80
N ARG A 121 -17.03 9.45 1.71
CA ARG A 121 -17.58 10.08 0.50
C ARG A 121 -16.68 11.20 0.00
N SER A 122 -15.60 10.88 -0.69
CA SER A 122 -14.57 11.84 -1.00
C SER A 122 -14.14 11.73 -2.46
N ASP A 123 -14.29 12.83 -3.19
CA ASP A 123 -13.64 13.07 -4.49
C ASP A 123 -12.10 12.90 -4.40
N ARG A 124 -11.54 12.79 -3.18
CA ARG A 124 -10.12 12.59 -2.89
C ARG A 124 -9.75 11.13 -2.59
N ALA A 125 -10.67 10.16 -2.67
CA ALA A 125 -10.36 8.76 -2.37
C ALA A 125 -9.20 8.22 -3.25
N ARG A 126 -9.24 8.48 -4.56
CA ARG A 126 -8.13 8.17 -5.48
C ARG A 126 -6.83 8.87 -5.10
N GLY A 127 -6.93 10.15 -4.71
CA GLY A 127 -5.79 10.94 -4.23
C GLY A 127 -5.15 10.35 -2.97
N LEU A 128 -5.96 9.82 -2.04
CA LEU A 128 -5.46 9.16 -0.83
C LEU A 128 -4.86 7.79 -1.12
N VAL A 129 -5.47 7.00 -2.00
CA VAL A 129 -4.90 5.70 -2.42
C VAL A 129 -3.54 5.88 -3.10
N THR A 130 -3.45 6.84 -4.03
CA THR A 130 -2.19 7.18 -4.72
C THR A 130 -1.14 7.72 -3.74
N ALA A 131 -1.53 8.62 -2.84
CA ALA A 131 -0.62 9.14 -1.81
C ALA A 131 -0.13 8.04 -0.87
N GLY A 132 -1.02 7.16 -0.40
CA GLY A 132 -0.66 6.04 0.47
C GLY A 132 0.28 5.05 -0.22
N ALA A 133 0.01 4.70 -1.47
CA ALA A 133 0.90 3.90 -2.29
C ALA A 133 2.28 4.55 -2.49
N ALA A 134 2.33 5.86 -2.74
CA ALA A 134 3.59 6.59 -2.87
C ALA A 134 4.39 6.56 -1.56
N VAL A 135 3.74 6.75 -0.42
CA VAL A 135 4.37 6.65 0.91
C VAL A 135 4.90 5.24 1.17
N LEU A 136 4.16 4.19 0.80
CA LEU A 136 4.62 2.81 0.86
C LEU A 136 5.86 2.59 -0.01
N THR A 137 5.89 3.11 -1.24
CA THR A 137 7.08 3.04 -2.11
C THR A 137 8.27 3.76 -1.49
N VAL A 138 8.06 4.93 -0.87
CA VAL A 138 9.12 5.64 -0.13
C VAL A 138 9.64 4.76 1.01
N ALA A 139 8.78 4.07 1.75
CA ALA A 139 9.22 3.15 2.81
C ALA A 139 10.10 2.02 2.26
N VAL A 140 9.78 1.45 1.09
CA VAL A 140 10.62 0.43 0.42
C VAL A 140 11.99 0.99 0.05
N VAL A 141 12.04 2.20 -0.52
CA VAL A 141 13.30 2.87 -0.89
C VAL A 141 14.13 3.16 0.36
N LEU A 142 13.52 3.68 1.43
CA LEU A 142 14.20 3.89 2.71
C LEU A 142 14.73 2.57 3.28
N GLY A 143 13.98 1.48 3.16
CA GLY A 143 14.44 0.15 3.55
C GLY A 143 15.74 -0.24 2.82
N GLY A 144 15.81 -0.04 1.51
CA GLY A 144 17.02 -0.35 0.75
C GLY A 144 18.20 0.59 1.00
N VAL A 145 17.96 1.84 1.39
CA VAL A 145 19.02 2.85 1.60
C VAL A 145 19.54 2.88 3.03
N LEU A 146 18.65 2.71 4.01
CA LEU A 146 18.95 2.91 5.43
C LEU A 146 19.15 1.61 6.21
N THR A 147 18.82 0.46 5.62
CA THR A 147 18.88 -0.83 6.32
C THR A 147 19.47 -1.93 5.42
N ASP A 148 20.01 -2.98 6.02
CA ASP A 148 20.63 -4.12 5.31
C ASP A 148 19.60 -5.13 4.78
N VAL A 149 18.45 -4.65 4.30
CA VAL A 149 17.39 -5.51 3.76
C VAL A 149 17.86 -6.07 2.43
N GLY A 150 17.79 -7.40 2.29
CA GLY A 150 18.18 -8.08 1.06
C GLY A 150 17.34 -7.64 -0.16
N ALA A 151 17.90 -7.82 -1.36
CA ALA A 151 17.23 -7.45 -2.61
C ALA A 151 15.86 -8.12 -2.79
N LEU A 152 15.74 -9.40 -2.43
CA LEU A 152 14.50 -10.17 -2.57
C LEU A 152 13.33 -9.58 -1.75
N PRO A 153 13.46 -9.31 -0.44
CA PRO A 153 12.39 -8.66 0.32
C PRO A 153 12.04 -7.25 -0.19
N LEU A 154 13.01 -6.46 -0.64
CA LEU A 154 12.72 -5.12 -1.22
C LEU A 154 11.93 -5.23 -2.52
N LEU A 155 12.30 -6.15 -3.40
CA LEU A 155 11.58 -6.42 -4.64
C LEU A 155 10.16 -6.91 -4.37
N GLY A 156 10.00 -7.82 -3.40
CA GLY A 156 8.69 -8.28 -2.93
C GLY A 156 7.84 -7.14 -2.36
N ALA A 157 8.44 -6.27 -1.56
CA ALA A 157 7.77 -5.10 -0.99
C ALA A 157 7.33 -4.11 -2.08
N MET A 158 8.15 -3.91 -3.13
CA MET A 158 7.78 -3.06 -4.25
C MET A 158 6.59 -3.63 -5.04
N VAL A 159 6.60 -4.93 -5.31
CA VAL A 159 5.45 -5.61 -5.95
C VAL A 159 4.20 -5.46 -5.09
N ALA A 160 4.32 -5.69 -3.78
CA ALA A 160 3.20 -5.52 -2.85
C ALA A 160 2.66 -4.08 -2.83
N ALA A 161 3.53 -3.06 -2.96
CA ALA A 161 3.11 -1.66 -3.04
C ALA A 161 2.31 -1.37 -4.32
N VAL A 162 2.76 -1.91 -5.47
CA VAL A 162 2.04 -1.80 -6.75
C VAL A 162 0.69 -2.51 -6.68
N VAL A 163 0.66 -3.71 -6.09
CA VAL A 163 -0.58 -4.47 -5.88
C VAL A 163 -1.55 -3.72 -4.97
N ALA A 164 -1.04 -3.11 -3.88
CA ALA A 164 -1.85 -2.30 -2.98
C ALA A 164 -2.49 -1.10 -3.69
N TRP A 165 -1.70 -0.40 -4.51
CA TRP A 165 -2.17 0.72 -5.32
C TRP A 165 -3.24 0.30 -6.34
N ASP A 166 -2.95 -0.73 -7.14
CA ASP A 166 -3.84 -1.21 -8.21
C ASP A 166 -5.16 -1.76 -7.64
N ALA A 167 -5.12 -2.48 -6.52
CA ALA A 167 -6.31 -2.93 -5.81
C ALA A 167 -7.11 -1.76 -5.24
N GLY A 168 -6.45 -0.76 -4.65
CA GLY A 168 -7.10 0.43 -4.11
C GLY A 168 -7.78 1.28 -5.17
N GLU A 169 -7.08 1.56 -6.28
CA GLU A 169 -7.61 2.40 -7.37
C GLU A 169 -8.82 1.72 -8.04
N ARG A 170 -8.76 0.39 -8.20
CA ARG A 170 -9.91 -0.39 -8.70
C ARG A 170 -11.06 -0.43 -7.71
N ALA A 171 -10.79 -0.58 -6.41
CA ALA A 171 -11.84 -0.55 -5.41
C ALA A 171 -12.62 0.76 -5.51
N VAL A 172 -11.92 1.89 -5.65
CA VAL A 172 -12.53 3.20 -5.86
C VAL A 172 -13.31 3.22 -7.19
N SER A 173 -12.66 2.90 -8.32
CA SER A 173 -13.25 2.95 -9.67
C SER A 173 -14.50 2.08 -9.83
N LEU A 174 -14.47 0.82 -9.36
CA LEU A 174 -15.62 -0.09 -9.38
C LEU A 174 -16.73 0.40 -8.45
N GLY A 175 -16.33 1.01 -7.34
CA GLY A 175 -17.20 1.73 -6.44
C GLY A 175 -18.01 2.85 -7.09
N GLU A 176 -17.41 3.56 -8.05
CA GLU A 176 -18.08 4.62 -8.81
C GLU A 176 -19.03 4.06 -9.86
N GLN A 177 -18.64 2.97 -10.54
CA GLN A 177 -19.37 2.44 -11.70
C GLN A 177 -20.50 1.46 -11.34
N VAL A 178 -20.26 0.55 -10.39
CA VAL A 178 -21.16 -0.59 -10.11
C VAL A 178 -21.93 -0.39 -8.79
N GLY A 179 -21.42 0.45 -7.91
CA GLY A 179 -21.94 0.62 -6.56
C GLY A 179 -21.78 -0.62 -5.67
N VAL A 180 -22.13 -0.49 -4.39
CA VAL A 180 -21.77 -1.45 -3.33
C VAL A 180 -22.49 -2.81 -3.42
N ARG A 181 -23.47 -2.97 -4.33
CA ARG A 181 -24.31 -4.18 -4.43
C ARG A 181 -23.88 -5.14 -5.54
N GLY A 182 -22.96 -4.74 -6.42
CA GLY A 182 -22.44 -5.60 -7.47
C GLY A 182 -21.50 -6.68 -6.92
N ARG A 183 -21.64 -7.92 -7.38
CA ARG A 183 -20.75 -9.03 -7.00
C ARG A 183 -19.47 -8.98 -7.85
N THR A 184 -18.52 -8.13 -7.47
CA THR A 184 -17.29 -7.87 -8.25
C THR A 184 -16.07 -8.70 -7.82
N TRP A 185 -16.17 -9.47 -6.73
CA TRP A 185 -15.04 -10.20 -6.13
C TRP A 185 -14.21 -11.05 -7.10
N PRO A 186 -14.80 -11.89 -7.97
CA PRO A 186 -14.00 -12.76 -8.84
C PRO A 186 -13.11 -11.96 -9.80
N VAL A 187 -13.64 -10.86 -10.35
CA VAL A 187 -12.92 -9.99 -11.28
C VAL A 187 -11.81 -9.22 -10.56
N GLU A 188 -12.09 -8.70 -9.37
CA GLU A 188 -11.11 -7.99 -8.56
C GLU A 188 -9.93 -8.89 -8.17
N VAL A 189 -10.20 -10.11 -7.69
CA VAL A 189 -9.16 -11.08 -7.30
C VAL A 189 -8.33 -11.49 -8.50
N THR A 190 -8.96 -11.90 -9.60
CA THR A 190 -8.24 -12.39 -10.79
C THR A 190 -7.26 -11.35 -11.31
N ARG A 191 -7.69 -10.08 -11.33
CA ARG A 191 -6.85 -9.01 -11.86
C ARG A 191 -5.75 -8.59 -10.90
N THR A 192 -6.04 -8.57 -9.59
CA THR A 192 -5.02 -8.32 -8.56
C THR A 192 -3.97 -9.43 -8.56
N ALA A 193 -4.40 -10.68 -8.73
CA ALA A 193 -3.51 -11.83 -8.90
C ALA A 193 -2.66 -11.70 -10.17
N ALA A 194 -3.24 -11.24 -11.29
CA ALA A 194 -2.48 -10.97 -12.51
C ALA A 194 -1.40 -9.88 -12.29
N THR A 195 -1.73 -8.79 -11.59
CA THR A 195 -0.74 -7.75 -11.21
C THR A 195 0.38 -8.33 -10.35
N ALA A 196 0.04 -9.17 -9.37
CA ALA A 196 1.02 -9.83 -8.51
C ALA A 196 1.91 -10.82 -9.29
N LEU A 197 1.34 -11.63 -10.18
CA LEU A 197 2.07 -12.56 -11.04
C LEU A 197 3.02 -11.83 -11.99
N TYR A 198 2.55 -10.73 -12.59
CA TYR A 198 3.37 -9.90 -13.46
C TYR A 198 4.54 -9.27 -12.69
N GLY A 199 4.28 -8.75 -11.49
CA GLY A 199 5.33 -8.27 -10.59
C GLY A 199 6.33 -9.38 -10.25
N GLY A 200 5.87 -10.58 -9.92
CA GLY A 200 6.71 -11.74 -9.67
C GLY A 200 7.59 -12.13 -10.87
N ALA A 201 7.05 -12.08 -12.08
CA ALA A 201 7.80 -12.32 -13.31
C ALA A 201 8.91 -11.28 -13.51
N ILE A 202 8.63 -10.00 -13.24
CA ILE A 202 9.65 -8.93 -13.29
C ILE A 202 10.74 -9.16 -12.25
N VAL A 203 10.35 -9.53 -11.02
CA VAL A 203 11.31 -9.86 -9.95
C VAL A 203 12.20 -11.04 -10.37
N GLY A 204 11.61 -12.12 -10.89
CA GLY A 204 12.35 -13.28 -11.38
C GLY A 204 13.33 -12.91 -12.51
N ALA A 205 12.89 -12.11 -13.48
CA ALA A 205 13.74 -11.61 -14.55
C ALA A 205 14.89 -10.73 -14.01
N THR A 206 14.60 -9.87 -13.03
CA THR A 206 15.60 -9.00 -12.40
C THR A 206 16.67 -9.81 -11.67
N LEU A 207 16.27 -10.86 -10.95
CA LEU A 207 17.20 -11.76 -10.26
C LEU A 207 18.03 -12.58 -11.25
N ALA A 208 17.42 -13.09 -12.33
CA ALA A 208 18.14 -13.80 -13.38
C ALA A 208 19.20 -12.90 -14.04
N VAL A 209 18.87 -11.65 -14.36
CA VAL A 209 19.84 -10.67 -14.90
C VAL A 209 20.96 -10.38 -13.91
N ARG A 210 20.64 -10.28 -12.62
CA ARG A 210 21.65 -10.09 -11.56
C ARG A 210 22.63 -11.26 -11.48
N GLU A 211 22.15 -12.50 -11.62
CA GLU A 211 23.01 -13.69 -11.61
C GLU A 211 23.95 -13.79 -12.82
N LEU A 212 23.55 -13.23 -13.96
CA LEU A 212 24.40 -13.15 -15.15
C LEU A 212 25.59 -12.19 -14.99
N ASN A 213 25.67 -11.46 -13.87
CA ASN A 213 26.79 -10.60 -13.49
C ASN A 213 27.19 -9.61 -14.60
N VAL A 214 26.20 -9.11 -15.34
CA VAL A 214 26.40 -8.14 -16.43
C VAL A 214 26.62 -6.76 -15.81
N THR A 215 27.74 -6.57 -15.12
CA THR A 215 28.08 -5.33 -14.42
C THR A 215 28.57 -4.22 -15.35
N ASP A 216 28.92 -4.55 -16.60
CA ASP A 216 29.49 -3.61 -17.57
C ASP A 216 28.44 -2.98 -18.51
N VAL A 217 27.14 -3.04 -18.18
CA VAL A 217 26.14 -2.35 -19.00
C VAL A 217 26.22 -0.85 -18.75
N PRO A 218 26.59 -0.03 -19.76
CA PRO A 218 26.66 1.41 -19.58
C PRO A 218 25.27 1.96 -19.24
N LEU A 219 25.20 2.81 -18.22
CA LEU A 219 23.96 3.47 -17.77
C LEU A 219 23.21 4.17 -18.92
N VAL A 220 23.97 4.69 -19.88
CA VAL A 220 23.48 5.30 -21.12
C VAL A 220 22.69 4.30 -21.96
N GLY A 221 23.12 3.04 -22.06
CA GLY A 221 22.42 1.99 -22.78
C GLY A 221 21.05 1.69 -22.18
N LEU A 222 20.97 1.59 -20.86
CA LEU A 222 19.69 1.44 -20.14
C LEU A 222 18.76 2.64 -20.34
N LEU A 223 19.31 3.86 -20.28
CA LEU A 223 18.55 5.09 -20.56
C LEU A 223 17.99 5.12 -21.97
N LEU A 224 18.78 4.75 -22.98
CA LEU A 224 18.33 4.67 -24.37
C LEU A 224 17.24 3.61 -24.55
N LEU A 225 17.38 2.46 -23.89
CA LEU A 225 16.39 1.37 -23.93
C LEU A 225 15.08 1.80 -23.27
N LEU A 226 15.15 2.51 -22.15
CA LEU A 226 14.00 3.12 -21.48
C LEU A 226 13.33 4.17 -22.38
N CYS A 227 14.11 5.11 -22.93
CA CYS A 227 13.61 6.12 -23.86
C CYS A 227 12.95 5.49 -25.10
N GLY A 228 13.54 4.44 -25.67
CA GLY A 228 12.98 3.69 -26.79
C GLY A 228 11.65 3.03 -26.43
N THR A 229 11.57 2.41 -25.25
CA THR A 229 10.34 1.76 -24.76
C THR A 229 9.23 2.77 -24.52
N VAL A 230 9.55 3.93 -23.92
CA VAL A 230 8.61 5.05 -23.73
C VAL A 230 8.15 5.59 -25.08
N ALA A 231 9.06 5.80 -26.03
CA ALA A 231 8.71 6.29 -27.37
C ALA A 231 7.74 5.33 -28.09
N VAL A 232 7.97 4.01 -28.01
CA VAL A 232 7.08 2.99 -28.56
C VAL A 232 5.71 3.01 -27.86
N LEU A 233 5.68 3.10 -26.54
CA LEU A 233 4.44 3.20 -25.76
C LEU A 233 3.63 4.44 -26.15
N VAL A 234 4.28 5.60 -26.26
CA VAL A 234 3.63 6.84 -26.70
C VAL A 234 3.08 6.69 -28.12
N ALA A 235 3.88 6.16 -29.04
CA ALA A 235 3.46 5.92 -30.43
C ALA A 235 2.25 4.98 -30.54
N LEU A 236 2.17 3.96 -29.68
CA LEU A 236 1.03 3.03 -29.62
C LEU A 236 -0.20 3.66 -28.95
N SER A 237 0.00 4.50 -27.93
CA SER A 237 -1.09 5.17 -27.22
C SER A 237 -1.79 6.26 -28.03
N ASN A 238 -1.13 6.76 -29.09
CA ASN A 238 -1.63 7.84 -29.93
C ASN A 238 -2.35 7.34 -31.20
N ARG A 239 -2.82 6.08 -31.18
CA ARG A 239 -3.70 5.48 -32.20
C ARG A 239 -5.05 5.17 -31.58
#